data_AF-A0A2T0UCA5-F1
#
_entry.id   AF-A0A2T0UCA5-F1
#
_cell.length_a   1.000
_cell.length_b   1.000
_cell.length_c   1.000
_cell.angle_alpha   90.00
_cell.angle_beta   90.00
_cell.angle_gamma   90.00
#
_symmetry.space_group_name_H-M   'P 1'
#
loop_
_entity.id
_entity.type
_entity.pdbx_description
1 polymer ?
#
loop_
_entity_poly.entity_id
_entity_poly.type
_entity_poly.pdbx_seq_one_letter_code
_entity_poly.pdbx_strand_id
1 'polypeptide(L)'
;MQLGESIVVYLLYTHTPMLKGFIKAVVCLTVIWFSSHAVGQAQIVVNPDGSHSIVAGNVAINPDGTHSVIVGNIAINPNGTHSVIMGNTVVNPNGTHSVIVGGSQEESTSYMRSKKSDYRSITWSEYRQAKLARKEGRRKAREARRLMKRGNEGGNEL
;
A
#
# COMPACT_ATOMS: atom_id res chain seq x y z
N MET A 1 -61.07 -24.85 31.50
CA MET A 1 -60.27 -23.61 31.53
C MET A 1 -59.12 -23.75 30.55
N GLN A 2 -59.33 -23.50 29.25
CA GLN A 2 -58.27 -23.67 28.24
C GLN A 2 -58.54 -22.86 26.97
N LEU A 3 -59.14 -21.68 27.09
CA LEU A 3 -59.42 -20.80 25.95
C LEU A 3 -58.98 -19.34 26.19
N GLY A 4 -58.50 -19.00 27.39
CA GLY A 4 -58.06 -17.65 27.73
C GLY A 4 -56.63 -17.33 27.32
N GLU A 5 -55.70 -18.30 27.43
CA GLU A 5 -54.27 -18.11 27.14
C GLU A 5 -54.02 -17.93 25.63
N SER A 6 -54.77 -18.65 24.78
CA SER A 6 -54.58 -18.62 23.32
C SER A 6 -55.03 -17.31 22.67
N ILE A 7 -56.00 -16.62 23.25
CA ILE A 7 -56.56 -15.37 22.72
C ILE A 7 -55.61 -14.20 23.01
N VAL A 8 -54.96 -14.18 24.18
CA VAL A 8 -54.00 -13.12 24.57
C VAL A 8 -52.75 -13.16 23.69
N VAL A 9 -52.25 -14.37 23.37
CA VAL A 9 -51.11 -14.55 22.45
C VAL A 9 -51.46 -14.12 21.01
N TYR A 10 -52.68 -14.42 20.55
CA TYR A 10 -53.15 -14.02 19.21
C TYR A 10 -53.40 -12.51 19.07
N LEU A 11 -53.90 -11.86 20.13
CA LEU A 11 -54.10 -10.40 20.16
C LEU A 11 -52.77 -9.63 20.24
N LEU A 12 -51.78 -10.12 20.99
CA LEU A 12 -50.43 -9.51 21.03
C LEU A 12 -49.70 -9.63 19.68
N TYR A 13 -49.93 -10.72 18.92
CA TYR A 13 -49.32 -10.95 17.61
C TYR A 13 -50.00 -10.17 16.46
N THR A 14 -51.29 -9.84 16.62
CA THR A 14 -52.06 -9.13 15.58
C THR A 14 -52.04 -7.60 15.73
N HIS A 15 -51.71 -7.04 16.91
CA HIS A 15 -51.89 -5.59 17.18
C HIS A 15 -50.64 -4.72 17.39
N THR A 16 -49.44 -5.16 17.01
CA THR A 16 -48.25 -4.26 17.03
C THR A 16 -47.64 -4.10 15.62
N PRO A 17 -48.16 -3.17 14.79
CA PRO A 17 -47.52 -2.86 13.49
C PRO A 17 -46.06 -2.44 13.65
N MET A 18 -45.69 -1.91 14.83
CA MET A 18 -44.33 -1.55 15.18
C MET A 18 -43.36 -2.74 15.30
N LEU A 19 -43.79 -3.90 15.81
CA LEU A 19 -42.92 -5.06 15.99
C LEU A 19 -42.57 -5.72 14.64
N LYS A 20 -43.53 -5.75 13.71
CA LYS A 20 -43.32 -6.27 12.34
C LYS A 20 -42.38 -5.38 11.53
N GLY A 21 -42.50 -4.05 11.67
CA GLY A 21 -41.57 -3.09 11.06
C GLY A 21 -40.16 -3.20 11.63
N PHE A 22 -40.04 -3.35 12.95
CA PHE A 22 -38.77 -3.53 13.63
C PHE A 22 -38.05 -4.83 13.22
N ILE A 23 -38.75 -5.95 13.18
CA ILE A 23 -38.18 -7.24 12.74
C ILE A 23 -37.70 -7.14 11.28
N LYS A 24 -38.47 -6.51 10.39
CA LYS A 24 -38.03 -6.27 9.00
C LYS A 24 -36.78 -5.38 8.93
N ALA A 25 -36.71 -4.33 9.75
CA ALA A 25 -35.55 -3.44 9.80
C ALA A 25 -34.29 -4.16 10.30
N VAL A 26 -34.40 -4.99 11.34
CA VAL A 26 -33.29 -5.79 11.88
C VAL A 26 -32.81 -6.81 10.84
N VAL A 27 -33.73 -7.53 10.19
CA VAL A 27 -33.36 -8.48 9.12
C VAL A 27 -32.68 -7.75 7.96
N CYS A 28 -33.21 -6.61 7.49
CA CYS A 28 -32.55 -5.81 6.46
C CYS A 28 -31.15 -5.35 6.86
N LEU A 29 -30.97 -4.85 8.07
CA LEU A 29 -29.67 -4.38 8.56
C LEU A 29 -28.65 -5.52 8.63
N THR A 30 -29.05 -6.70 9.10
CA THR A 30 -28.16 -7.88 9.15
C THR A 30 -27.79 -8.41 7.77
N VAL A 31 -28.73 -8.39 6.80
CA VAL A 31 -28.47 -8.78 5.40
C VAL A 31 -27.51 -7.80 4.74
N ILE A 32 -27.68 -6.48 4.96
CA ILE A 32 -26.76 -5.46 4.44
C ILE A 32 -25.37 -5.64 5.05
N TRP A 33 -25.27 -5.90 6.35
CA TRP A 33 -24.00 -6.15 7.04
C TRP A 33 -23.26 -7.38 6.49
N PHE A 34 -23.97 -8.50 6.30
CA PHE A 34 -23.39 -9.72 5.72
C PHE A 34 -23.01 -9.54 4.24
N SER A 35 -23.81 -8.80 3.47
CA SER A 35 -23.55 -8.56 2.04
C SER A 35 -22.38 -7.60 1.80
N SER A 36 -22.07 -6.74 2.77
CA SER A 36 -20.99 -5.74 2.64
C SER A 36 -19.57 -6.33 2.73
N HIS A 37 -19.42 -7.61 3.07
CA HIS A 37 -18.11 -8.25 3.25
C HIS A 37 -17.53 -8.86 1.96
N ALA A 38 -18.23 -8.78 0.82
CA ALA A 38 -17.75 -9.27 -0.46
C ALA A 38 -17.01 -8.17 -1.25
N VAL A 39 -16.02 -7.53 -0.64
CA VAL A 39 -15.05 -6.72 -1.41
C VAL A 39 -14.03 -7.71 -1.97
N GLY A 40 -14.09 -7.99 -3.27
CA GLY A 40 -13.08 -8.78 -3.95
C GLY A 40 -11.71 -8.14 -3.75
N GLN A 41 -10.83 -8.77 -2.98
CA GLN A 41 -9.47 -8.29 -2.78
C GLN A 41 -8.67 -8.57 -4.04
N ALA A 42 -8.45 -7.54 -4.85
CA ALA A 42 -7.46 -7.60 -5.92
C ALA A 42 -6.07 -7.53 -5.30
N GLN A 43 -5.18 -8.43 -5.71
CA GLN A 43 -3.77 -8.43 -5.32
C GLN A 43 -2.92 -7.90 -6.46
N ILE A 44 -1.78 -7.29 -6.13
CA ILE A 44 -0.82 -6.82 -7.11
C ILE A 44 0.36 -7.80 -7.12
N VAL A 45 0.75 -8.26 -8.30
CA VAL A 45 1.96 -9.05 -8.50
C VAL A 45 3.01 -8.14 -9.12
N VAL A 46 4.16 -8.03 -8.47
CA VAL A 46 5.32 -7.29 -8.98
C VAL A 46 6.25 -8.26 -9.68
N ASN A 47 6.45 -8.06 -10.97
CA ASN A 47 7.30 -8.88 -11.81
C ASN A 47 8.77 -8.51 -11.66
N PRO A 48 9.70 -9.42 -12.02
CA PRO A 48 11.14 -9.18 -11.90
C PRO A 48 11.64 -7.97 -12.70
N ASP A 49 10.95 -7.62 -13.79
CA ASP A 49 11.25 -6.46 -14.64
C ASP A 49 10.66 -5.14 -14.10
N GLY A 50 9.98 -5.19 -12.95
CA GLY A 50 9.33 -4.04 -12.32
C GLY A 50 7.91 -3.77 -12.84
N SER A 51 7.40 -4.53 -13.81
CA SER A 51 6.01 -4.44 -14.24
C SER A 51 5.04 -5.00 -13.20
N HIS A 52 3.75 -4.68 -13.35
CA HIS A 52 2.72 -5.10 -12.40
C HIS A 52 1.61 -5.88 -13.10
N SER A 53 1.16 -6.94 -12.43
CA SER A 53 -0.02 -7.71 -12.81
C SER A 53 -1.06 -7.64 -11.70
N ILE A 54 -2.33 -7.77 -12.05
CA ILE A 54 -3.44 -7.69 -11.09
C ILE A 54 -4.09 -9.06 -11.01
N VAL A 55 -4.19 -9.62 -9.80
CA VAL A 55 -4.89 -10.87 -9.55
C VAL A 55 -6.24 -10.57 -8.95
N ALA A 56 -7.31 -10.96 -9.64
CA ALA A 56 -8.69 -10.83 -9.21
C ALA A 56 -9.36 -12.22 -9.22
N GLY A 57 -9.47 -12.82 -8.04
CA GLY A 57 -9.93 -14.21 -7.90
C GLY A 57 -8.98 -15.17 -8.62
N ASN A 58 -9.50 -15.94 -9.58
CA ASN A 58 -8.74 -16.95 -10.33
C ASN A 58 -8.18 -16.41 -11.65
N VAL A 59 -8.20 -15.11 -11.88
CA VAL A 59 -7.68 -14.49 -13.11
C VAL A 59 -6.57 -13.52 -12.73
N ALA A 60 -5.43 -13.64 -13.41
CA ALA A 60 -4.37 -12.64 -13.37
C ALA A 60 -4.34 -11.87 -14.69
N ILE A 61 -4.32 -10.55 -14.60
CA ILE A 61 -4.21 -9.64 -15.73
C ILE A 61 -2.75 -9.22 -15.84
N ASN A 62 -2.11 -9.60 -16.94
CA ASN A 62 -0.70 -9.36 -17.20
C ASN A 62 -0.46 -7.90 -17.63
N PRO A 63 0.80 -7.41 -17.59
CA PRO A 63 1.11 -6.02 -17.91
C PRO A 63 0.80 -5.66 -19.37
N ASP A 64 0.83 -6.65 -20.27
CA ASP A 64 0.48 -6.53 -21.68
C ASP A 64 -1.03 -6.63 -21.96
N GLY A 65 -1.85 -6.75 -20.91
CA GLY A 65 -3.30 -6.87 -21.00
C GLY A 65 -3.81 -8.30 -21.24
N THR A 66 -2.93 -9.28 -21.42
CA THR A 66 -3.34 -10.69 -21.51
C THR A 66 -3.80 -11.24 -20.17
N HIS A 67 -4.42 -12.42 -20.16
CA HIS A 67 -4.96 -13.03 -18.96
C HIS A 67 -4.37 -14.42 -18.72
N SER A 68 -3.96 -14.67 -17.48
CA SER A 68 -3.58 -15.99 -16.98
C SER A 68 -4.68 -16.53 -16.08
N VAL A 69 -4.89 -17.86 -16.09
CA VAL A 69 -5.88 -18.53 -15.25
C VAL A 69 -5.18 -19.23 -14.10
N ILE A 70 -5.66 -19.02 -12.88
CA ILE A 70 -5.11 -19.64 -11.66
C ILE A 70 -5.96 -20.84 -11.28
N VAL A 71 -5.33 -22.01 -11.18
CA VAL A 71 -5.94 -23.26 -10.72
C VAL A 71 -5.12 -23.78 -9.55
N GLY A 72 -5.66 -23.64 -8.34
CA GLY A 72 -4.92 -23.91 -7.11
C GLY A 72 -3.69 -23.02 -7.00
N ASN A 73 -2.51 -23.64 -6.94
CA ASN A 73 -1.22 -22.94 -6.85
C ASN A 73 -0.52 -22.78 -8.22
N ILE A 74 -1.22 -23.02 -9.32
CA ILE A 74 -0.65 -22.93 -10.67
C ILE A 74 -1.32 -21.80 -11.43
N ALA A 75 -0.52 -20.87 -11.96
CA ALA A 75 -0.99 -19.89 -12.94
C ALA A 75 -0.64 -20.37 -14.35
N ILE A 76 -1.65 -20.48 -15.20
CA ILE A 76 -1.53 -20.88 -16.61
C ILE A 76 -1.43 -19.61 -17.44
N ASN A 77 -0.29 -19.39 -18.07
CA ASN A 77 0.02 -18.20 -18.85
C ASN A 77 -0.62 -18.28 -20.25
N PRO A 78 -0.82 -17.13 -20.93
CA PRO A 78 -1.46 -17.09 -22.25
C PRO A 78 -0.73 -17.92 -23.31
N ASN A 79 0.59 -18.08 -23.16
CA ASN A 79 1.43 -18.88 -24.05
C ASN A 79 1.45 -20.38 -23.70
N GLY A 80 0.61 -20.84 -22.76
CA GLY A 80 0.52 -22.24 -22.33
C GLY A 80 1.59 -22.67 -21.32
N THR A 81 2.50 -21.79 -20.92
CA THR A 81 3.44 -22.09 -19.82
C THR A 81 2.76 -21.99 -18.47
N HIS A 82 3.41 -22.50 -17.42
CA HIS A 82 2.87 -22.49 -16.06
C HIS A 82 3.84 -21.84 -15.08
N SER A 83 3.30 -21.01 -14.19
CA SER A 83 4.00 -20.47 -13.02
C SER A 83 3.47 -21.13 -11.75
N VAL A 84 4.31 -21.26 -10.72
CA VAL A 84 3.93 -21.87 -9.43
C VAL A 84 3.87 -20.79 -8.34
N ILE A 85 2.74 -20.75 -7.63
CA ILE A 85 2.49 -19.82 -6.53
C ILE A 85 2.86 -20.51 -5.21
N MET A 86 3.77 -19.92 -4.46
CA MET A 86 4.25 -20.38 -3.15
C MET A 86 4.15 -19.23 -2.14
N GLY A 87 3.03 -19.17 -1.41
CA GLY A 87 2.74 -18.04 -0.52
C GLY A 87 2.67 -16.73 -1.31
N ASN A 88 3.52 -15.77 -0.96
CA ASN A 88 3.60 -14.47 -1.64
C ASN A 88 4.60 -14.44 -2.80
N THR A 89 5.12 -15.59 -3.23
CA THR A 89 6.09 -15.67 -4.34
C THR A 89 5.49 -16.44 -5.49
N VAL A 90 5.71 -15.95 -6.71
CA VAL A 90 5.37 -16.65 -7.95
C VAL A 90 6.68 -17.02 -8.64
N VAL A 91 6.88 -18.31 -8.89
CA VAL A 91 8.00 -18.82 -9.68
C VAL A 91 7.57 -18.87 -11.14
N ASN A 92 8.19 -18.03 -11.97
CA ASN A 92 7.89 -17.91 -13.39
C ASN A 92 8.50 -19.08 -14.18
N PRO A 93 8.00 -19.36 -15.40
CA PRO A 93 8.48 -20.49 -16.20
C PRO A 93 9.97 -20.39 -16.57
N ASN A 94 10.50 -19.17 -16.62
CA ASN A 94 11.92 -18.89 -16.88
C ASN A 94 12.80 -18.94 -15.61
N GLY A 95 12.26 -19.36 -14.47
CA GLY A 95 12.98 -19.47 -13.19
C GLY A 95 13.09 -18.15 -12.40
N THR A 96 12.55 -17.04 -12.90
CA THR A 96 12.50 -15.78 -12.14
C THR A 96 11.39 -15.79 -11.09
N HIS A 97 11.45 -14.84 -10.14
CA HIS A 97 10.48 -14.75 -9.06
C HIS A 97 9.74 -13.41 -9.07
N SER A 98 8.40 -13.47 -9.03
CA SER A 98 7.53 -12.31 -8.80
C SER A 98 7.02 -12.33 -7.35
N VAL A 99 6.63 -11.17 -6.82
CA VAL A 99 6.11 -11.02 -5.45
C VAL A 99 4.65 -10.57 -5.47
N ILE A 100 3.79 -11.28 -4.76
CA ILE A 100 2.40 -10.90 -4.51
C ILE A 100 2.37 -9.93 -3.32
N VAL A 101 1.89 -8.73 -3.56
CA VAL A 101 1.71 -7.68 -2.56
C VAL A 101 0.21 -7.53 -2.27
N GLY A 102 -0.17 -7.80 -1.02
CA GLY A 102 -1.52 -7.59 -0.54
C GLY A 102 -1.79 -6.12 -0.30
N GLY A 103 -2.88 -5.59 -0.86
CA GLY A 103 -3.32 -4.21 -0.62
C GLY A 103 -3.88 -4.00 0.78
N SER A 104 -3.08 -4.20 1.84
CA SER A 104 -3.42 -3.65 3.15
C SER A 104 -3.03 -2.16 3.14
N GLN A 105 -4.02 -1.28 3.32
CA GLN A 105 -3.84 0.18 3.46
C GLN A 105 -2.77 0.60 4.49
N GLU A 106 -2.32 -0.31 5.36
CA GLU A 106 -1.27 -0.09 6.35
C GLU A 106 0.11 0.22 5.75
N GLU A 107 0.47 -0.36 4.61
CA GLU A 107 1.85 -0.28 4.10
C GLU A 107 2.21 1.10 3.54
N SER A 108 1.22 1.84 3.03
CA SER A 108 1.35 3.23 2.60
C SER A 108 1.77 4.16 3.76
N THR A 109 1.39 3.83 5.01
CA THR A 109 1.78 4.63 6.18
C THR A 109 3.18 4.29 6.69
N SER A 110 3.61 3.04 6.56
CA SER A 110 4.95 2.57 6.96
C SER A 110 6.04 3.20 6.11
N TYR A 111 5.86 3.23 4.79
CA TYR A 111 6.79 3.86 3.86
C TYR A 111 6.94 5.38 4.12
N MET A 112 5.81 6.06 4.38
CA MET A 112 5.80 7.49 4.74
C MET A 112 6.39 7.77 6.13
N ARG A 113 6.25 6.84 7.08
CA ARG A 113 6.82 6.93 8.44
C ARG A 113 8.34 6.79 8.42
N SER A 114 8.87 5.92 7.58
CA SER A 114 10.32 5.71 7.40
C SER A 114 11.02 6.97 6.86
N LYS A 115 10.52 7.55 5.75
CA LYS A 115 11.08 8.79 5.17
C LYS A 115 11.01 10.00 6.11
N LYS A 116 9.99 10.07 6.97
CA LYS A 116 9.86 11.14 7.97
C LYS A 116 10.86 11.00 9.13
N SER A 117 11.28 9.77 9.44
CA SER A 117 12.34 9.49 10.41
C SER A 117 13.70 9.95 9.88
N ASP A 118 13.99 9.68 8.61
CA ASP A 118 15.25 10.09 7.96
C ASP A 118 15.41 11.61 7.88
N TYR A 119 14.31 12.37 7.71
CA TYR A 119 14.39 13.83 7.74
C TYR A 119 14.60 14.41 9.15
N ARG A 120 14.25 13.64 10.20
CA ARG A 120 14.33 14.07 11.61
C ARG A 120 15.62 13.66 12.31
N SER A 121 16.45 12.80 11.71
CA SER A 121 17.68 12.33 12.33
C SER A 121 18.89 13.25 12.15
N ILE A 122 18.76 14.36 11.42
CA ILE A 122 19.80 15.41 11.41
C ILE A 122 19.86 16.00 12.81
N THR A 123 20.82 15.53 13.58
CA THR A 123 21.07 16.02 14.93
C THR A 123 21.48 17.49 14.86
N TRP A 124 21.11 18.30 15.85
CA TRP A 124 21.51 19.71 15.91
C TRP A 124 23.03 19.93 15.83
N SER A 125 23.83 18.92 16.19
CA SER A 125 25.28 18.86 15.98
C SER A 125 25.68 18.82 14.51
N GLU A 126 25.08 17.94 13.71
CA GLU A 126 25.40 17.78 12.28
C GLU A 126 25.01 19.02 11.48
N TYR A 127 23.83 19.59 11.77
CA TYR A 127 23.41 20.85 11.15
C TYR A 127 24.40 21.99 11.47
N ARG A 128 24.86 22.09 12.73
CA ARG A 128 25.85 23.10 13.13
C ARG A 128 27.19 22.87 12.43
N GLN A 129 27.67 21.63 12.34
CA GLN A 129 28.91 21.30 11.63
C GLN A 129 28.82 21.64 10.13
N ALA A 130 27.72 21.27 9.47
CA ALA A 130 27.50 21.60 8.06
C ALA A 130 27.44 23.13 7.82
N LYS A 131 26.82 23.87 8.73
CA LYS A 131 26.76 25.34 8.66
C LYS A 131 28.14 25.99 8.87
N LEU A 132 28.96 25.44 9.77
CA LEU A 132 30.33 25.91 10.01
C LEU A 132 31.26 25.59 8.84
N ALA A 133 31.21 24.37 8.29
CA ALA A 133 31.97 23.98 7.11
C ALA A 133 31.69 24.91 5.91
N ARG A 134 30.42 25.27 5.69
CA ARG A 134 30.02 26.24 4.66
C ARG A 134 30.60 27.64 4.90
N LYS A 135 30.66 28.10 6.16
CA LYS A 135 31.28 29.39 6.51
C LYS A 135 32.79 29.36 6.31
N GLU A 136 33.45 28.27 6.68
CA GLU A 136 34.89 28.10 6.53
C GLU A 136 35.31 28.04 5.06
N GLY A 137 34.59 27.30 4.23
CA GLY A 137 34.81 27.28 2.78
C GLY A 137 34.71 28.67 2.14
N ARG A 138 33.74 29.48 2.58
CA ARG A 138 33.64 30.89 2.14
C ARG A 138 34.82 31.74 2.60
N ARG A 139 35.36 31.49 3.79
CA ARG A 139 36.54 32.19 4.32
C ARG A 139 37.80 31.84 3.50
N LYS A 140 38.04 30.54 3.27
CA LYS A 140 39.15 30.05 2.45
C LYS A 140 39.09 30.57 1.02
N ALA A 141 37.91 30.56 0.40
CA ALA A 141 37.72 31.14 -0.93
C ALA A 141 38.02 32.65 -0.99
N ARG A 142 37.68 33.41 0.07
CA ARG A 142 38.01 34.84 0.15
C ARG A 142 39.51 35.08 0.34
N GLU A 143 40.18 34.27 1.15
CA GLU A 143 41.63 34.36 1.35
C GLU A 143 42.41 33.98 0.08
N ALA A 144 42.00 32.91 -0.60
CA ALA A 144 42.57 32.52 -1.89
C ALA A 144 42.43 33.66 -2.92
N ARG A 145 41.26 34.32 -2.99
CA ARG A 145 41.05 35.49 -3.85
C ARG A 145 41.95 36.68 -3.49
N ARG A 146 42.24 36.91 -2.21
CA ARG A 146 43.16 37.97 -1.76
C ARG A 146 44.61 37.66 -2.08
N LEU A 147 45.01 36.39 -2.02
CA LEU A 147 46.38 35.96 -2.39
C LEU A 147 46.60 36.07 -3.89
N MET A 148 45.62 35.65 -4.71
CA MET A 148 45.68 35.81 -6.18
C MET A 148 45.82 37.27 -6.60
N LYS A 149 45.12 38.21 -5.94
CA LYS A 149 45.27 39.64 -6.22
C LYS A 149 46.67 40.18 -5.87
N ARG A 150 47.22 39.81 -4.71
CA ARG A 150 48.57 40.23 -4.29
C ARG A 150 49.68 39.66 -5.19
N GLY A 151 49.55 38.42 -5.64
CA GLY A 151 50.51 37.82 -6.57
C GLY A 151 50.54 38.49 -7.95
N ASN A 152 49.42 39.07 -8.38
CA ASN A 152 49.32 39.80 -9.64
C ASN A 152 49.84 41.24 -9.57
N GLU A 153 49.92 41.82 -8.37
CA GLU A 153 50.46 43.18 -8.13
C GLU A 153 51.98 43.18 -7.96
N GLY A 154 52.59 42.06 -7.52
CA GLY A 154 54.05 41.92 -7.35
C GLY A 154 54.83 41.42 -8.58
N GLY A 155 54.14 41.11 -9.69
CA GLY A 155 54.75 40.60 -10.93
C GLY A 155 55.13 41.66 -11.96
N ASN A 156 55.03 42.95 -11.60
CA ASN A 156 55.25 44.09 -12.50
C ASN A 156 56.53 44.89 -12.17
N GLU A 157 57.45 44.31 -11.39
CA GLU A 157 58.76 44.89 -11.07
C GLU A 157 59.90 43.91 -11.43
N LEU A 158 60.08 43.64 -12.73
CA LEU A 158 61.33 43.19 -13.38
C LEU A 158 61.29 43.63 -14.86
#